data_AF-A0A661XIF7-F1
#
_entry.id   AF-A0A661XIF7-F1
#
_cell.length_a   1.000
_cell.length_b   1.000
_cell.length_c   1.000
_cell.angle_alpha   90.00
_cell.angle_beta   90.00
_cell.angle_gamma   90.00
#
_symmetry.space_group_name_H-M   'P 1'
#
loop_
_entity.id
_entity.type
_entity.pdbx_description
1 polymer ?
#
loop_
_entity_poly.entity_id
_entity_poly.type
_entity_poly.pdbx_seq_one_letter_code
_entity_poly.pdbx_strand_id
1 'polypeptide(L)'
;MRLKGYLGLFFLLAISSQQIYAQGFEIKTNILNQKDTVAYLGHHFATQRYVDDTAKVINGEAIFAGKELLEEGIYFYYSPSVYFEFLIGEQKISISGEAPDVVGTAKIENSPINIGFYKMQKFTAAKRKEANDLQASIDSSATEAEKIAVNNKLKSIDKEVKTYQIDLQKEFPGSLLDRLIRVMQTPQVPTPPVGVDSIFFKYHYYKTHFWDGIDIADPGLLRSPMLHNKVTDYLDNVVIQQPDTVIKAVDELILASKKNEEAFRYLLITLTNKYESSKVMGFDKVFVHLVDQYYLTDQATWADPEVIKKLQSRAASIRPNFIGNAAPAFTLQDTLGTDYRLYDIQARYTVLYFYDPDCGHCKTATPELYEAYPDLKTKDVEVLAICTTT
;
A
#
# COMPACT_ATOMS: atom_id res chain seq x y z
N MET A 1 -57.56 21.45 64.57
CA MET A 1 -57.91 20.67 63.36
C MET A 1 -56.83 20.90 62.31
N ARG A 2 -56.07 19.83 61.95
CA ARG A 2 -55.20 19.64 60.77
C ARG A 2 -53.96 20.56 60.61
N LEU A 3 -52.74 20.06 60.87
CA LEU A 3 -51.81 19.36 59.95
C LEU A 3 -51.51 20.09 58.63
N LYS A 4 -50.24 20.47 58.44
CA LYS A 4 -49.35 19.96 57.37
C LYS A 4 -47.93 20.50 57.55
N GLY A 5 -47.02 19.63 57.95
CA GLY A 5 -45.58 19.86 57.89
C GLY A 5 -45.05 19.46 56.52
N TYR A 6 -44.15 20.28 55.97
CA TYR A 6 -43.35 19.93 54.80
C TYR A 6 -41.94 19.58 55.29
N LEU A 7 -41.62 18.29 55.23
CA LEU A 7 -40.31 17.72 55.50
C LEU A 7 -39.48 17.85 54.20
N GLY A 8 -38.48 18.72 54.19
CA GLY A 8 -37.52 18.84 53.09
C GLY A 8 -36.53 17.68 53.13
N LEU A 9 -36.58 16.81 52.12
CA LEU A 9 -35.63 15.72 51.93
C LEU A 9 -34.41 16.27 51.15
N PHE A 10 -33.30 16.53 51.85
CA PHE A 10 -32.03 16.88 51.25
C PHE A 10 -31.36 15.60 50.72
N PHE A 11 -31.37 15.41 49.40
CA PHE A 11 -30.66 14.32 48.73
C PHE A 11 -29.19 14.76 48.53
N LEU A 12 -28.30 14.30 49.41
CA LEU A 12 -26.85 14.47 49.25
C LEU A 12 -26.37 13.57 48.10
N LEU A 13 -26.21 14.15 46.91
CA LEU A 13 -25.46 13.53 45.82
C LEU A 13 -23.98 13.50 46.21
N ALA A 14 -23.50 12.34 46.64
CA ALA A 14 -22.08 12.06 46.74
C ALA A 14 -21.52 11.94 45.31
N ILE A 15 -20.92 13.02 44.82
CA ILE A 15 -20.12 13.01 43.59
C ILE A 15 -18.81 12.30 43.94
N SER A 16 -18.75 11.00 43.72
CA SER A 16 -17.49 10.26 43.72
C SER A 16 -16.69 10.69 42.50
N SER A 17 -15.68 11.53 42.72
CA SER A 17 -14.65 11.82 41.73
C SER A 17 -13.87 10.55 41.44
N GLN A 18 -14.31 9.76 40.45
CA GLN A 18 -13.43 8.77 39.84
C GLN A 18 -12.33 9.53 39.11
N GLN A 19 -11.15 9.61 39.73
CA GLN A 19 -9.93 9.91 39.00
C GLN A 19 -9.69 8.77 38.03
N ILE A 20 -10.10 8.97 36.78
CA ILE A 20 -9.64 8.16 35.66
C ILE A 20 -8.16 8.53 35.47
N TYR A 21 -7.27 7.82 36.17
CA TYR A 21 -5.87 7.81 35.78
C TYR A 21 -5.84 7.19 34.38
N ALA A 22 -5.55 8.01 33.37
CA ALA A 22 -5.16 7.50 32.05
C ALA A 22 -3.95 6.56 32.29
N GLN A 23 -4.17 5.26 32.16
CA GLN A 23 -3.09 4.29 32.23
C GLN A 23 -2.36 4.39 30.90
N GLY A 24 -1.20 5.06 30.87
CA GLY A 24 -0.33 5.08 29.71
C GLY A 24 0.24 3.69 29.36
N PHE A 25 1.14 3.64 28.39
CA PHE A 25 1.73 2.37 27.95
C PHE A 25 2.96 1.97 28.76
N GLU A 26 3.26 0.67 28.80
CA GLU A 26 4.50 0.10 29.31
C GLU A 26 4.89 -1.14 28.48
N ILE A 27 6.00 -1.07 27.74
CA ILE A 27 6.58 -2.20 27.02
C ILE A 27 7.89 -2.60 27.69
N LYS A 28 7.91 -3.80 28.27
CA LYS A 28 9.08 -4.38 28.93
C LYS A 28 9.70 -5.42 28.03
N THR A 29 11.02 -5.35 27.85
CA THR A 29 11.78 -6.36 27.11
C THR A 29 12.89 -6.91 27.98
N ASN A 30 13.09 -8.23 27.96
CA ASN A 30 14.26 -8.89 28.56
C ASN A 30 14.86 -9.89 27.57
N ILE A 31 15.94 -9.49 26.90
CA ILE A 31 16.59 -10.26 25.84
C ILE A 31 17.93 -10.79 26.33
N LEU A 32 18.00 -12.10 26.55
CA LEU A 32 19.23 -12.78 26.92
C LEU A 32 20.28 -12.62 25.82
N ASN A 33 21.55 -12.52 26.22
CA ASN A 33 22.71 -12.30 25.35
C ASN A 33 22.72 -10.97 24.58
N GLN A 34 21.79 -10.06 24.85
CA GLN A 34 21.89 -8.68 24.35
C GLN A 34 22.83 -7.87 25.23
N LYS A 35 23.83 -7.24 24.61
CA LYS A 35 24.78 -6.37 25.31
C LYS A 35 24.13 -5.04 25.68
N ASP A 36 24.64 -4.42 26.74
CA ASP A 36 24.25 -3.06 27.14
C ASP A 36 24.42 -2.08 25.98
N THR A 37 23.33 -1.37 25.68
CA THR A 37 23.22 -0.50 24.51
C THR A 37 22.04 0.45 24.65
N VAL A 38 21.65 1.10 23.56
CA VAL A 38 20.39 1.85 23.44
C VAL A 38 19.48 1.10 22.50
N ALA A 39 18.22 0.96 22.91
CA ALA A 39 17.16 0.41 22.11
C ALA A 39 16.13 1.48 21.76
N TYR A 40 15.49 1.28 20.62
CA TYR A 40 14.48 2.15 20.05
C TYR A 40 13.17 1.39 19.97
N LEU A 41 12.10 2.02 20.43
CA LEU A 41 10.73 1.64 20.12
C LEU A 41 10.29 2.45 18.92
N GLY A 42 9.68 1.81 17.93
CA GLY A 42 9.09 2.52 16.80
C GLY A 42 7.93 1.76 16.20
N HIS A 43 7.24 2.38 15.25
CA HIS A 43 6.11 1.80 14.56
C HIS A 43 6.28 1.84 13.04
N HIS A 44 5.61 0.89 12.39
CA HIS A 44 5.40 0.94 10.96
C HIS A 44 4.28 1.91 10.62
N PHE A 45 4.44 2.64 9.52
CA PHE A 45 3.38 3.45 8.94
C PHE A 45 3.44 3.30 7.43
N ALA A 46 2.53 2.48 6.91
CA ALA A 46 2.59 1.99 5.54
C ALA A 46 4.01 1.52 5.17
N THR A 47 4.68 2.20 4.25
CA THR A 47 6.04 1.85 3.80
C THR A 47 7.16 2.47 4.65
N GLN A 48 6.84 3.34 5.60
CA GLN A 48 7.79 4.04 6.45
C GLN A 48 7.89 3.43 7.85
N ARG A 49 8.94 3.82 8.58
CA ARG A 49 9.13 3.49 10.00
C ARG A 49 9.46 4.76 10.76
N TYR A 50 8.83 4.92 11.92
CA TYR A 50 9.06 6.06 12.81
C TYR A 50 9.56 5.57 14.16
N VAL A 51 10.45 6.34 14.78
CA VAL A 51 10.93 6.08 16.15
C VAL A 51 10.05 6.86 17.11
N ASP A 52 9.53 6.17 18.10
CA ASP A 52 8.60 6.72 19.10
C ASP A 52 9.31 7.03 20.43
N ASP A 53 10.22 6.14 20.86
CA ASP A 53 10.89 6.26 22.15
C ASP A 53 12.26 5.57 22.16
N THR A 54 13.07 5.89 23.16
CA THR A 54 14.42 5.35 23.36
C THR A 54 14.62 4.91 24.81
N ALA A 55 15.19 3.71 25.00
CA ALA A 55 15.51 3.18 26.32
C ALA A 55 16.94 2.65 26.37
N LYS A 56 17.57 2.75 27.54
CA LYS A 56 18.84 2.05 27.79
C LYS A 56 18.56 0.57 28.00
N VAL A 57 19.41 -0.26 27.41
CA VAL A 57 19.45 -1.70 27.66
C VAL A 57 20.52 -1.98 28.70
N ILE A 58 20.13 -2.61 29.81
CA ILE A 58 21.04 -2.98 30.89
C ILE A 58 20.80 -4.46 31.21
N ASN A 59 21.81 -5.30 31.06
CA ASN A 59 21.71 -6.76 31.23
C ASN A 59 20.57 -7.39 30.40
N GLY A 60 20.37 -6.89 29.17
CA GLY A 60 19.28 -7.34 28.29
C GLY A 60 17.90 -6.77 28.60
N GLU A 61 17.74 -6.03 29.69
CA GLU A 61 16.47 -5.40 30.06
C GLU A 61 16.32 -4.00 29.47
N ALA A 62 15.15 -3.68 28.93
CA ALA A 62 14.75 -2.33 28.55
C ALA A 62 13.26 -2.11 28.84
N ILE A 63 12.90 -0.87 29.17
CA ILE A 63 11.54 -0.47 29.50
C ILE A 63 11.22 0.82 28.73
N PHE A 64 10.17 0.77 27.92
CA PHE A 64 9.56 1.93 27.27
C PHE A 64 8.25 2.22 27.98
N ALA A 65 8.03 3.47 28.39
CA ALA A 65 6.80 3.84 29.10
C ALA A 65 6.44 5.30 28.84
N GLY A 66 5.16 5.54 28.59
CA GLY A 66 4.62 6.87 28.32
C GLY A 66 3.29 7.09 29.04
N LYS A 67 2.82 8.33 29.09
CA LYS A 67 1.49 8.68 29.64
C LYS A 67 0.37 8.56 28.61
N GLU A 68 0.71 8.74 27.34
CA GLU A 68 -0.22 8.62 26.22
C GLU A 68 -0.33 7.15 25.79
N LEU A 69 -1.46 6.76 25.22
CA LEU A 69 -1.63 5.40 24.70
C LEU A 69 -0.94 5.28 23.34
N LEU A 70 -0.35 4.12 23.08
CA LEU A 70 0.10 3.78 21.73
C LEU A 70 -1.11 3.44 20.87
N GLU A 71 -1.11 3.93 19.64
CA GLU A 71 -2.10 3.53 18.66
C GLU A 71 -1.90 2.07 18.24
N GLU A 72 -2.98 1.43 17.81
CA GLU A 72 -2.92 0.05 17.35
C GLU A 72 -2.05 -0.06 16.09
N GLY A 73 -1.20 -1.10 15.99
CA GLY A 73 -0.35 -1.28 14.82
C GLY A 73 0.78 -2.29 15.01
N ILE A 74 1.65 -2.40 13.99
CA ILE A 74 2.90 -3.16 14.07
C ILE A 74 4.01 -2.25 14.56
N TYR A 75 4.53 -2.57 15.74
CA TYR A 75 5.65 -1.90 16.37
C TYR A 75 6.90 -2.76 16.29
N PHE A 76 8.05 -2.13 16.42
CA PHE A 76 9.34 -2.79 16.40
C PHE A 76 10.21 -2.35 17.58
N TYR A 77 10.97 -3.30 18.07
CA TYR A 77 12.14 -3.05 18.90
C TYR A 77 13.37 -3.09 18.01
N TYR A 78 14.23 -2.08 18.12
CA TYR A 78 15.50 -2.03 17.39
C TYR A 78 16.67 -1.68 18.29
N SER A 79 17.76 -2.42 18.14
CA SER A 79 19.09 -2.08 18.63
C SER A 79 20.12 -2.58 17.61
N PRO A 80 21.41 -2.21 17.72
CA PRO A 80 22.44 -2.67 16.77
C PRO A 80 22.54 -4.20 16.61
N SER A 81 22.16 -4.99 17.62
CA SER A 81 22.28 -6.46 17.61
C SER A 81 20.95 -7.21 17.60
N VAL A 82 19.81 -6.54 17.81
CA VAL A 82 18.50 -7.18 17.99
C VAL A 82 17.42 -6.37 17.27
N TYR A 83 16.58 -7.06 16.51
CA TYR A 83 15.38 -6.53 15.88
C TYR A 83 14.25 -7.54 16.00
N PHE A 84 13.05 -7.08 16.38
CA PHE A 84 11.84 -7.88 16.29
C PHE A 84 10.60 -6.97 16.22
N GLU A 85 9.53 -7.51 15.66
CA GLU A 85 8.23 -6.84 15.53
C GLU A 85 7.21 -7.46 16.48
N PHE A 86 6.29 -6.63 16.97
CA PHE A 86 5.18 -7.03 17.83
C PHE A 86 3.97 -6.13 17.56
N LEU A 87 2.80 -6.57 18.00
CA LEU A 87 1.54 -5.87 17.82
C LEU A 87 1.23 -5.03 19.04
N ILE A 88 0.76 -3.80 18.85
CA ILE A 88 0.10 -3.04 19.90
C ILE A 88 -1.40 -3.29 19.80
N GLY A 89 -1.95 -3.99 20.79
CA GLY A 89 -3.39 -4.08 21.05
C GLY A 89 -3.66 -4.02 22.55
N GLU A 90 -2.71 -4.50 23.36
CA GLU A 90 -2.60 -4.21 24.77
C GLU A 90 -1.54 -3.12 25.03
N GLN A 91 -1.76 -2.29 26.06
CA GLN A 91 -0.88 -1.17 26.39
C GLN A 91 0.23 -1.56 27.39
N LYS A 92 0.17 -2.77 27.93
CA LYS A 92 1.16 -3.32 28.86
C LYS A 92 1.61 -4.67 28.35
N ILE A 93 2.84 -4.77 27.90
CA ILE A 93 3.38 -5.98 27.25
C ILE A 93 4.74 -6.29 27.84
N SER A 94 4.98 -7.56 28.19
CA SER A 94 6.32 -8.05 28.52
C SER A 94 6.76 -9.08 27.49
N ILE A 95 7.91 -8.86 26.86
CA ILE A 95 8.51 -9.76 25.88
C ILE A 95 9.88 -10.19 26.39
N SER A 96 10.11 -11.48 26.51
CA SER A 96 11.44 -12.02 26.82
C SER A 96 11.87 -13.03 25.76
N GLY A 97 13.17 -13.19 25.55
CA GLY A 97 13.72 -14.10 24.54
C GLY A 97 15.24 -14.10 24.54
N GLU A 98 15.84 -14.66 23.50
CA GLU A 98 17.30 -14.79 23.37
C GLU A 98 17.78 -14.20 22.04
N ALA A 99 18.85 -13.39 22.08
CA ALA A 99 19.49 -12.91 20.86
C ALA A 99 20.35 -14.02 20.21
N PRO A 100 20.41 -14.09 18.86
CA PRO A 100 19.72 -13.21 17.91
C PRO A 100 18.28 -13.64 17.56
N ASP A 101 17.86 -14.85 17.93
CA ASP A 101 16.54 -15.40 17.58
C ASP A 101 15.46 -15.11 18.64
N VAL A 102 15.12 -13.83 18.79
CA VAL A 102 14.10 -13.42 19.76
C VAL A 102 12.75 -14.02 19.41
N VAL A 103 12.35 -13.99 18.12
CA VAL A 103 11.05 -14.51 17.70
C VAL A 103 10.93 -15.99 18.03
N GLY A 104 11.92 -16.82 17.68
CA GLY A 104 11.92 -18.26 17.94
C GLY A 104 11.87 -18.64 19.43
N THR A 105 12.50 -17.84 20.29
CA THR A 105 12.63 -18.12 21.74
C THR A 105 11.64 -17.35 22.62
N ALA A 106 10.82 -16.47 22.03
CA ALA A 106 10.02 -15.53 22.81
C ALA A 106 9.06 -16.18 23.82
N LYS A 107 9.01 -15.60 25.02
CA LYS A 107 7.93 -15.74 26.00
C LYS A 107 7.29 -14.37 26.20
N ILE A 108 5.96 -14.35 26.09
CA ILE A 108 5.19 -13.10 26.04
C ILE A 108 4.14 -13.15 27.14
N GLU A 109 4.06 -12.08 27.91
CA GLU A 109 3.08 -11.89 28.98
C GLU A 109 2.24 -10.65 28.71
N ASN A 110 1.00 -10.65 29.21
CA ASN A 110 0.04 -9.55 29.07
C ASN A 110 -0.34 -9.18 27.62
N SER A 111 -0.04 -10.04 26.65
CA SER A 111 -0.49 -9.83 25.26
C SER A 111 -0.82 -11.15 24.55
N PRO A 112 -2.07 -11.65 24.69
CA PRO A 112 -2.54 -12.80 23.95
C PRO A 112 -2.37 -12.68 22.43
N ILE A 113 -2.57 -11.50 21.85
CA ILE A 113 -2.43 -11.31 20.39
C ILE A 113 -0.99 -11.53 19.93
N ASN A 114 0.01 -11.12 20.73
CA ASN A 114 1.41 -11.33 20.38
C ASN A 114 1.83 -12.79 20.53
N ILE A 115 1.24 -13.53 21.47
CA ILE A 115 1.40 -14.99 21.53
C ILE A 115 0.94 -15.61 20.20
N GLY A 116 -0.23 -15.22 19.69
CA GLY A 116 -0.74 -15.65 18.38
C GLY A 116 0.16 -15.22 17.22
N PHE A 117 0.60 -13.96 17.23
CA PHE A 117 1.46 -13.38 16.19
C PHE A 117 2.80 -14.11 16.09
N TYR A 118 3.46 -14.37 17.21
CA TYR A 118 4.75 -15.08 17.22
C TYR A 118 4.59 -16.55 16.87
N LYS A 119 3.49 -17.21 17.28
CA LYS A 119 3.16 -18.57 16.82
C LYS A 119 3.00 -18.62 15.30
N MET A 120 2.30 -17.65 14.71
CA MET A 120 2.15 -17.51 13.27
C MET A 120 3.50 -17.31 12.58
N GLN A 121 4.33 -16.38 13.06
CA GLN A 121 5.64 -16.13 12.48
C GLN A 121 6.51 -17.40 12.49
N LYS A 122 6.56 -18.14 13.60
CA LYS A 122 7.29 -19.41 13.70
C LYS A 122 6.77 -20.45 12.72
N PHE A 123 5.45 -20.64 12.67
CA PHE A 123 4.82 -21.61 11.77
C PHE A 123 5.09 -21.29 10.30
N THR A 124 4.87 -20.03 9.89
CA THR A 124 5.10 -19.59 8.52
C THR A 124 6.58 -19.65 8.13
N ALA A 125 7.50 -19.32 9.05
CA ALA A 125 8.94 -19.45 8.79
C ALA A 125 9.35 -20.91 8.55
N ALA A 126 8.85 -21.85 9.36
CA ALA A 126 9.10 -23.28 9.17
C ALA A 126 8.56 -23.79 7.83
N LYS A 127 7.33 -23.42 7.47
CA LYS A 127 6.70 -23.81 6.21
C LYS A 127 7.37 -23.16 4.99
N ARG A 128 7.85 -21.92 5.12
CA ARG A 128 8.64 -21.27 4.08
C ARG A 128 9.98 -21.98 3.85
N LYS A 129 10.64 -22.43 4.91
CA LYS A 129 11.86 -23.24 4.79
C LYS A 129 11.57 -24.55 4.06
N GLU A 130 10.51 -25.27 4.45
CA GLU A 130 10.07 -26.50 3.77
C GLU A 130 9.81 -26.27 2.27
N ALA A 131 9.10 -25.19 1.92
CA ALA A 131 8.82 -24.83 0.54
C ALA A 131 10.09 -24.48 -0.26
N ASN A 132 11.01 -23.73 0.35
CA ASN A 132 12.29 -23.39 -0.29
C ASN A 132 13.15 -24.64 -0.53
N ASP A 133 13.21 -25.55 0.45
CA ASP A 133 13.97 -26.81 0.34
C ASP A 133 13.37 -27.70 -0.78
N LEU A 134 12.04 -27.76 -0.90
CA LEU A 134 11.36 -28.45 -2.00
C LEU A 134 11.61 -27.79 -3.37
N GLN A 135 11.63 -26.47 -3.42
CA GLN A 135 11.89 -25.76 -4.67
C GLN A 135 13.34 -25.95 -5.12
N ALA A 136 14.28 -25.98 -4.17
CA ALA A 136 15.70 -26.23 -4.42
C ALA A 136 16.01 -27.69 -4.80
N SER A 137 15.10 -28.64 -4.52
CA SER A 137 15.28 -30.04 -4.92
C SER A 137 15.01 -30.29 -6.41
N ILE A 138 14.56 -29.28 -7.17
CA ILE A 138 14.32 -29.35 -8.61
C ILE A 138 15.30 -28.44 -9.33
N ASP A 139 15.98 -28.99 -10.35
CA ASP A 139 16.82 -28.22 -11.27
C ASP A 139 16.24 -28.24 -12.71
N SER A 140 16.98 -27.67 -13.66
CA SER A 140 16.57 -27.61 -15.07
C SER A 140 16.46 -28.99 -15.75
N SER A 141 17.05 -30.03 -15.18
CA SER A 141 17.03 -31.40 -15.69
C SER A 141 15.87 -32.25 -15.16
N ALA A 142 15.12 -31.75 -14.18
CA ALA A 142 13.99 -32.46 -13.59
C ALA A 142 12.90 -32.79 -14.62
N THR A 143 12.36 -34.00 -14.49
CA THR A 143 11.26 -34.50 -15.30
C THR A 143 9.96 -33.76 -15.00
N GLU A 144 9.02 -33.81 -15.95
CA GLU A 144 7.71 -33.18 -15.77
C GLU A 144 6.94 -33.79 -14.59
N ALA A 145 7.08 -35.10 -14.36
CA ALA A 145 6.46 -35.78 -13.23
C ALA A 145 7.00 -35.27 -11.88
N GLU A 146 8.31 -35.02 -11.77
CA GLU A 146 8.93 -34.46 -10.56
C GLU A 146 8.47 -33.02 -10.31
N LYS A 147 8.40 -32.20 -11.35
CA LYS A 147 7.86 -30.84 -11.30
C LYS A 147 6.41 -30.82 -10.81
N ILE A 148 5.57 -31.71 -11.34
CA ILE A 148 4.17 -31.85 -10.89
C ILE A 148 4.12 -32.27 -9.41
N ALA A 149 4.94 -33.23 -8.99
CA ALA A 149 4.96 -33.70 -7.62
C ALA A 149 5.34 -32.59 -6.62
N VAL A 150 6.38 -31.79 -6.91
CA VAL A 150 6.77 -30.65 -6.07
C VAL A 150 5.71 -29.56 -6.08
N ASN A 151 5.15 -29.21 -7.23
CA ASN A 151 4.05 -28.25 -7.31
C ASN A 151 2.84 -28.66 -6.45
N ASN A 152 2.52 -29.95 -6.40
CA ASN A 152 1.45 -30.46 -5.54
C ASN A 152 1.79 -30.34 -4.04
N LYS A 153 3.05 -30.59 -3.66
CA LYS A 153 3.51 -30.37 -2.27
C LYS A 153 3.47 -28.90 -1.88
N LEU A 154 3.93 -28.00 -2.75
CA LEU A 154 3.88 -26.54 -2.53
C LEU A 154 2.43 -26.05 -2.34
N LYS A 155 1.48 -26.58 -3.13
CA LYS A 155 0.05 -26.30 -2.93
C LYS A 155 -0.48 -26.83 -1.60
N SER A 156 0.00 -27.98 -1.12
CA SER A 156 -0.36 -28.49 0.21
C SER A 156 0.14 -27.56 1.31
N ILE A 157 1.41 -27.13 1.22
CA ILE A 157 2.01 -26.19 2.18
C ILE A 157 1.21 -24.87 2.22
N ASP A 158 0.85 -24.31 1.07
CA ASP A 158 0.01 -23.10 1.00
C ASP A 158 -1.35 -23.31 1.70
N LYS A 159 -1.99 -24.46 1.46
CA LYS A 159 -3.26 -24.81 2.12
C LYS A 159 -3.10 -24.95 3.64
N GLU A 160 -2.02 -25.55 4.11
CA GLU A 160 -1.71 -25.69 5.54
C GLU A 160 -1.51 -24.32 6.20
N VAL A 161 -0.75 -23.42 5.55
CA VAL A 161 -0.56 -22.03 6.03
C VAL A 161 -1.89 -21.28 6.10
N LYS A 162 -2.71 -21.36 5.05
CA LYS A 162 -4.05 -20.73 5.05
C LYS A 162 -4.96 -21.28 6.14
N THR A 163 -4.97 -22.59 6.32
CA THR A 163 -5.81 -23.23 7.36
C THR A 163 -5.38 -22.77 8.74
N TYR A 164 -4.07 -22.78 9.01
CA TYR A 164 -3.50 -22.31 10.27
C TYR A 164 -3.85 -20.84 10.56
N GLN A 165 -3.75 -19.98 9.55
CA GLN A 165 -4.15 -18.57 9.62
C GLN A 165 -5.64 -18.41 9.94
N ILE A 166 -6.51 -19.16 9.27
CA ILE A 166 -7.97 -19.15 9.51
C ILE A 166 -8.30 -19.62 10.93
N ASP A 167 -7.61 -20.62 11.45
CA ASP A 167 -7.82 -21.09 12.81
C ASP A 167 -7.37 -20.06 13.85
N LEU A 168 -6.23 -19.38 13.62
CA LEU A 168 -5.83 -18.23 14.45
C LEU A 168 -6.85 -17.10 14.44
N GLN A 169 -7.48 -16.79 13.30
CA GLN A 169 -8.54 -15.78 13.24
C GLN A 169 -9.74 -16.13 14.13
N LYS A 170 -10.10 -17.42 14.21
CA LYS A 170 -11.18 -17.89 15.09
C LYS A 170 -10.81 -17.76 16.57
N GLU A 171 -9.52 -17.90 16.90
CA GLU A 171 -9.00 -17.70 18.27
C GLU A 171 -8.96 -16.22 18.68
N PHE A 172 -8.72 -15.30 17.73
CA PHE A 172 -8.54 -13.88 18.00
C PHE A 172 -9.50 -12.97 17.19
N PRO A 173 -10.83 -13.20 17.22
CA PRO A 173 -11.76 -12.52 16.34
C PRO A 173 -11.79 -11.01 16.58
N GLY A 174 -11.68 -10.21 15.51
CA GLY A 174 -11.72 -8.75 15.58
C GLY A 174 -10.49 -8.08 16.19
N SER A 175 -9.45 -8.84 16.57
CA SER A 175 -8.16 -8.29 16.97
C SER A 175 -7.38 -7.71 15.79
N LEU A 176 -6.33 -6.93 16.06
CA LEU A 176 -5.37 -6.54 15.02
C LEU A 176 -4.79 -7.75 14.29
N LEU A 177 -4.47 -8.84 15.01
CA LEU A 177 -3.94 -10.05 14.39
C LEU A 177 -4.92 -10.65 13.37
N ASP A 178 -6.20 -10.74 13.70
CA ASP A 178 -7.24 -11.20 12.77
C ASP A 178 -7.27 -10.31 11.52
N ARG A 179 -7.33 -8.98 11.70
CA ARG A 179 -7.35 -8.03 10.58
C ARG A 179 -6.11 -8.13 9.70
N LEU A 180 -4.91 -8.24 10.28
CA LEU A 180 -3.67 -8.44 9.52
C LEU A 180 -3.71 -9.75 8.71
N ILE A 181 -4.21 -10.83 9.30
CA ILE A 181 -4.36 -12.11 8.59
C ILE A 181 -5.34 -11.98 7.42
N ARG A 182 -6.44 -11.23 7.55
CA ARG A 182 -7.38 -10.99 6.43
C ARG A 182 -6.69 -10.35 5.24
N VAL A 183 -5.78 -9.40 5.49
CA VAL A 183 -5.00 -8.75 4.42
C VAL A 183 -4.08 -9.75 3.70
N MET A 184 -3.53 -10.74 4.41
CA MET A 184 -2.68 -11.79 3.82
C MET A 184 -3.46 -12.77 2.94
N GLN A 185 -4.76 -12.92 3.17
CA GLN A 185 -5.56 -13.91 2.46
C GLN A 185 -5.88 -13.47 1.03
N THR A 186 -5.97 -14.47 0.14
CA THR A 186 -6.43 -14.30 -1.22
C THR A 186 -7.81 -14.96 -1.40
N PRO A 187 -8.73 -14.33 -2.16
CA PRO A 187 -10.05 -14.91 -2.42
C PRO A 187 -9.96 -16.32 -2.97
N GLN A 188 -10.70 -17.25 -2.36
CA GLN A 188 -10.85 -18.60 -2.89
C GLN A 188 -11.93 -18.59 -3.97
N VAL A 189 -11.50 -18.69 -5.23
CA VAL A 189 -12.42 -18.66 -6.37
C VAL A 189 -13.10 -20.02 -6.52
N PRO A 190 -14.45 -20.11 -6.44
CA PRO A 190 -15.16 -21.36 -6.57
C PRO A 190 -15.12 -21.90 -8.01
N THR A 191 -15.52 -23.15 -8.18
CA THR A 191 -15.69 -23.74 -9.52
C THR A 191 -16.75 -22.94 -10.30
N PRO A 192 -16.47 -22.48 -11.53
CA PRO A 192 -17.43 -21.77 -12.35
C PRO A 192 -18.69 -22.63 -12.62
N PRO A 193 -19.89 -22.03 -12.66
CA PRO A 193 -21.10 -22.74 -13.09
C PRO A 193 -20.98 -23.30 -14.52
N VAL A 194 -21.72 -24.38 -14.80
CA VAL A 194 -21.75 -24.99 -16.14
C VAL A 194 -22.24 -23.98 -17.18
N GLY A 195 -21.52 -23.86 -18.30
CA GLY A 195 -21.87 -22.97 -19.40
C GLY A 195 -21.41 -21.51 -19.23
N VAL A 196 -20.73 -21.17 -18.14
CA VAL A 196 -20.14 -19.84 -17.91
C VAL A 196 -18.68 -19.84 -18.35
N ASP A 197 -18.23 -18.75 -18.99
CA ASP A 197 -16.81 -18.56 -19.30
C ASP A 197 -15.95 -18.60 -18.03
N SER A 198 -15.05 -19.57 -17.96
CA SER A 198 -14.24 -19.85 -16.78
C SER A 198 -13.29 -18.69 -16.44
N ILE A 199 -12.72 -18.02 -17.43
CA ILE A 199 -11.73 -16.96 -17.24
C ILE A 199 -12.44 -15.71 -16.74
N PHE A 200 -13.52 -15.33 -17.40
CA PHE A 200 -14.37 -14.20 -17.02
C PHE A 200 -14.91 -14.38 -15.59
N PHE A 201 -15.49 -15.53 -15.27
CA PHE A 201 -16.00 -15.81 -13.93
C PHE A 201 -14.92 -15.67 -12.87
N LYS A 202 -13.75 -16.29 -13.08
CA LYS A 202 -12.66 -16.28 -12.11
C LYS A 202 -12.15 -14.87 -11.85
N TYR A 203 -11.92 -14.10 -12.91
CA TYR A 203 -11.47 -12.72 -12.81
C TYR A 203 -12.47 -11.86 -12.03
N HIS A 204 -13.75 -11.89 -12.42
CA HIS A 204 -14.77 -11.07 -11.78
C HIS A 204 -15.02 -11.45 -10.33
N TYR A 205 -15.05 -12.75 -10.01
CA TYR A 205 -15.15 -13.21 -8.63
C TYR A 205 -13.97 -12.74 -7.80
N TYR A 206 -12.74 -12.98 -8.28
CA TYR A 206 -11.52 -12.60 -7.57
C TYR A 206 -11.47 -11.09 -7.31
N LYS A 207 -11.74 -10.26 -8.32
CA LYS A 207 -11.76 -8.80 -8.17
C LYS A 207 -12.83 -8.32 -7.18
N THR A 208 -14.03 -8.91 -7.25
CA THR A 208 -15.16 -8.51 -6.39
C THR A 208 -14.89 -8.82 -4.92
N HIS A 209 -14.32 -10.00 -4.65
CA HIS A 209 -14.07 -10.48 -3.29
C HIS A 209 -12.67 -10.12 -2.76
N PHE A 210 -11.87 -9.36 -3.50
CA PHE A 210 -10.49 -9.03 -3.15
C PHE A 210 -10.37 -8.29 -1.79
N TRP A 211 -11.35 -7.45 -1.49
CA TRP A 211 -11.40 -6.61 -0.30
C TRP A 211 -12.33 -7.16 0.80
N ASP A 212 -12.83 -8.39 0.66
CA ASP A 212 -13.76 -8.98 1.61
C ASP A 212 -13.17 -9.02 3.03
N GLY A 213 -13.86 -8.37 3.97
CA GLY A 213 -13.45 -8.31 5.37
C GLY A 213 -12.21 -7.44 5.64
N ILE A 214 -11.77 -6.63 4.67
CA ILE A 214 -10.66 -5.68 4.84
C ILE A 214 -11.24 -4.27 4.90
N ASP A 215 -10.90 -3.55 5.96
CA ASP A 215 -11.24 -2.15 6.11
C ASP A 215 -10.06 -1.26 5.69
N ILE A 216 -10.22 -0.55 4.57
CA ILE A 216 -9.18 0.32 3.99
C ILE A 216 -8.86 1.51 4.91
N ALA A 217 -9.78 1.93 5.77
CA ALA A 217 -9.57 3.05 6.69
C ALA A 217 -9.13 2.60 8.09
N ASP A 218 -8.83 1.31 8.27
CA ASP A 218 -8.39 0.78 9.55
C ASP A 218 -7.02 1.37 9.96
N PRO A 219 -6.94 2.08 11.11
CA PRO A 219 -5.69 2.71 11.54
C PRO A 219 -4.58 1.70 11.86
N GLY A 220 -4.94 0.52 12.39
CA GLY A 220 -3.98 -0.55 12.69
C GLY A 220 -3.38 -1.16 11.43
N LEU A 221 -4.19 -1.29 10.37
CA LEU A 221 -3.69 -1.72 9.06
C LEU A 221 -2.83 -0.64 8.39
N LEU A 222 -3.14 0.64 8.57
CA LEU A 222 -2.30 1.74 8.09
C LEU A 222 -0.95 1.78 8.82
N ARG A 223 -0.93 1.46 10.12
CA ARG A 223 0.28 1.22 10.92
C ARG A 223 0.91 -0.15 10.68
N SER A 224 0.85 -0.61 9.43
CA SER A 224 1.49 -1.83 8.94
C SER A 224 1.92 -1.65 7.48
N PRO A 225 2.95 -2.37 7.00
CA PRO A 225 3.29 -2.38 5.58
C PRO A 225 2.27 -3.12 4.70
N MET A 226 1.29 -3.79 5.30
CA MET A 226 0.45 -4.77 4.61
C MET A 226 -0.64 -4.09 3.77
N LEU A 227 -1.26 -3.02 4.28
CA LEU A 227 -2.31 -2.31 3.55
C LEU A 227 -1.79 -1.69 2.26
N HIS A 228 -0.62 -1.04 2.31
CA HIS A 228 0.02 -0.48 1.12
C HIS A 228 0.26 -1.56 0.05
N ASN A 229 0.86 -2.69 0.45
CA ASN A 229 1.16 -3.77 -0.48
C ASN A 229 -0.13 -4.35 -1.09
N LYS A 230 -1.20 -4.47 -0.30
CA LYS A 230 -2.51 -4.96 -0.77
C LYS A 230 -3.15 -4.01 -1.78
N VAL A 231 -3.10 -2.70 -1.52
CA VAL A 231 -3.59 -1.67 -2.45
C VAL A 231 -2.80 -1.69 -3.75
N THR A 232 -1.48 -1.76 -3.67
CA THR A 232 -0.60 -1.83 -4.84
C THR A 232 -0.87 -3.09 -5.66
N ASP A 233 -0.95 -4.27 -5.02
CA ASP A 233 -1.28 -5.53 -5.69
C ASP A 233 -2.65 -5.48 -6.39
N TYR A 234 -3.66 -4.92 -5.73
CA TYR A 234 -4.97 -4.73 -6.35
C TYR A 234 -4.88 -3.89 -7.63
N LEU A 235 -4.28 -2.70 -7.54
CA LEU A 235 -4.23 -1.76 -8.64
C LEU A 235 -3.34 -2.24 -9.79
N ASP A 236 -2.26 -2.95 -9.50
CA ASP A 236 -1.28 -3.35 -10.52
C ASP A 236 -1.58 -4.71 -11.14
N ASN A 237 -2.06 -5.67 -10.34
CA ASN A 237 -2.20 -7.07 -10.75
C ASN A 237 -3.66 -7.53 -10.91
N VAL A 238 -4.62 -6.84 -10.29
CA VAL A 238 -6.05 -7.23 -10.33
C VAL A 238 -6.86 -6.31 -11.22
N VAL A 239 -6.57 -5.02 -11.22
CA VAL A 239 -7.30 -4.04 -12.03
C VAL A 239 -6.79 -4.07 -13.47
N ILE A 240 -7.70 -4.09 -14.44
CA ILE A 240 -7.35 -3.93 -15.86
C ILE A 240 -6.70 -2.55 -16.06
N GLN A 241 -5.52 -2.54 -16.68
CA GLN A 241 -4.69 -1.36 -16.90
C GLN A 241 -5.23 -0.46 -18.03
N GLN A 242 -6.45 0.04 -17.85
CA GLN A 242 -7.11 1.02 -18.70
C GLN A 242 -7.45 2.25 -17.86
N PRO A 243 -7.18 3.49 -18.31
CA PRO A 243 -7.28 4.68 -17.47
C PRO A 243 -8.63 4.82 -16.74
N ASP A 244 -9.75 4.64 -17.45
CA ASP A 244 -11.09 4.77 -16.86
C ASP A 244 -11.40 3.67 -15.83
N THR A 245 -10.85 2.47 -16.05
CA THR A 245 -11.01 1.34 -15.11
C THR A 245 -10.16 1.54 -13.87
N VAL A 246 -8.96 2.07 -14.03
CA VAL A 246 -8.06 2.41 -12.92
C VAL A 246 -8.61 3.57 -12.11
N ILE A 247 -9.12 4.63 -12.76
CA ILE A 247 -9.80 5.76 -12.10
C ILE A 247 -10.91 5.26 -11.17
N LYS A 248 -11.79 4.39 -11.66
CA LYS A 248 -12.88 3.83 -10.85
C LYS A 248 -12.35 3.08 -9.63
N ALA A 249 -11.35 2.22 -9.80
CA ALA A 249 -10.76 1.46 -8.71
C ALA A 249 -10.08 2.37 -7.68
N VAL A 250 -9.37 3.40 -8.13
CA VAL A 250 -8.73 4.41 -7.28
C VAL A 250 -9.76 5.19 -6.47
N ASP A 251 -10.86 5.62 -7.11
CA ASP A 251 -11.95 6.31 -6.42
C ASP A 251 -12.60 5.43 -5.36
N GLU A 252 -12.85 4.15 -5.65
CA GLU A 252 -13.39 3.19 -4.68
C GLU A 252 -12.49 3.09 -3.43
N LEU A 253 -11.17 3.02 -3.61
CA LEU A 253 -10.21 2.99 -2.49
C LEU A 253 -10.18 4.31 -1.71
N ILE A 254 -10.12 5.44 -2.40
CA ILE A 254 -10.09 6.76 -1.77
C ILE A 254 -11.38 6.99 -0.98
N LEU A 255 -12.54 6.70 -1.55
CA LEU A 255 -13.83 6.84 -0.87
C LEU A 255 -13.91 5.92 0.35
N ALA A 256 -13.45 4.68 0.26
CA ALA A 256 -13.43 3.74 1.38
C ALA A 256 -12.55 4.22 2.55
N SER A 257 -11.49 4.98 2.26
CA SER A 257 -10.57 5.51 3.27
C SER A 257 -11.08 6.77 4.00
N LYS A 258 -12.08 7.49 3.47
CA LYS A 258 -12.52 8.81 3.98
C LYS A 258 -12.98 8.83 5.43
N LYS A 259 -13.37 7.69 6.00
CA LYS A 259 -13.75 7.61 7.43
C LYS A 259 -12.55 7.76 8.38
N ASN A 260 -11.33 7.70 7.87
CA ASN A 260 -10.10 7.96 8.60
C ASN A 260 -9.25 8.97 7.81
N GLU A 261 -9.06 10.17 8.37
CA GLU A 261 -8.34 11.26 7.71
C GLU A 261 -6.89 10.88 7.38
N GLU A 262 -6.23 10.12 8.24
CA GLU A 262 -4.85 9.66 8.03
C GLU A 262 -4.75 8.68 6.86
N ALA A 263 -5.70 7.74 6.76
CA ALA A 263 -5.79 6.80 5.65
C ALA A 263 -6.13 7.50 4.32
N PHE A 264 -7.09 8.42 4.35
CA PHE A 264 -7.47 9.24 3.19
C PHE A 264 -6.30 10.08 2.68
N ARG A 265 -5.63 10.79 3.58
CA ARG A 265 -4.43 11.55 3.27
C ARG A 265 -3.34 10.68 2.67
N TYR A 266 -3.06 9.55 3.31
CA TYR A 266 -2.03 8.63 2.87
C TYR A 266 -2.30 8.10 1.46
N LEU A 267 -3.50 7.58 1.20
CA LEU A 267 -3.86 7.00 -0.09
C LEU A 267 -3.91 8.06 -1.19
N LEU A 268 -4.50 9.23 -0.93
CA LEU A 268 -4.58 10.28 -1.94
C LEU A 268 -3.18 10.75 -2.36
N ILE A 269 -2.27 10.99 -1.41
CA ILE A 269 -0.88 11.35 -1.72
C ILE A 269 -0.18 10.23 -2.49
N THR A 270 -0.28 8.99 -1.98
CA THR A 270 0.41 7.83 -2.56
C THR A 270 -0.03 7.57 -3.99
N LEU A 271 -1.34 7.57 -4.25
CA LEU A 271 -1.88 7.30 -5.58
C LEU A 271 -1.61 8.46 -6.55
N THR A 272 -1.67 9.71 -6.08
CA THR A 272 -1.32 10.88 -6.91
C THR A 272 0.12 10.79 -7.39
N ASN A 273 1.07 10.54 -6.48
CA ASN A 273 2.48 10.39 -6.82
C ASN A 273 2.74 9.19 -7.74
N LYS A 274 2.05 8.07 -7.50
CA LYS A 274 2.14 6.86 -8.35
C LYS A 274 1.75 7.16 -9.79
N TYR A 275 0.62 7.83 -10.00
CA TYR A 275 0.12 8.10 -11.35
C TYR A 275 0.81 9.31 -12.01
N GLU A 276 1.28 10.28 -11.23
CA GLU A 276 2.10 11.39 -11.75
C GLU A 276 3.40 10.89 -12.38
N SER A 277 4.04 9.90 -11.73
CA SER A 277 5.32 9.31 -12.16
C SER A 277 5.17 8.05 -13.02
N SER A 278 3.93 7.68 -13.38
CA SER A 278 3.66 6.48 -14.17
C SER A 278 4.29 6.57 -15.55
N LYS A 279 4.91 5.45 -15.98
CA LYS A 279 5.44 5.28 -17.35
C LYS A 279 4.42 4.62 -18.28
N VAL A 280 3.23 4.30 -17.78
CA VAL A 280 2.17 3.68 -18.57
C VAL A 280 1.43 4.76 -19.37
N MET A 281 1.43 4.61 -20.69
CA MET A 281 0.77 5.53 -21.60
C MET A 281 -0.73 5.64 -21.27
N GLY A 282 -1.23 6.87 -21.10
CA GLY A 282 -2.62 7.19 -20.76
C GLY A 282 -2.92 7.29 -19.26
N PHE A 283 -1.98 6.93 -18.38
CA PHE A 283 -2.19 7.03 -16.92
C PHE A 283 -2.05 8.45 -16.39
N ASP A 284 -1.54 9.37 -17.20
CA ASP A 284 -1.61 10.82 -16.98
C ASP A 284 -3.07 11.30 -16.79
N LYS A 285 -4.04 10.62 -17.42
CA LYS A 285 -5.47 10.84 -17.17
C LYS A 285 -5.89 10.51 -15.73
N VAL A 286 -5.31 9.45 -15.13
CA VAL A 286 -5.59 9.06 -13.73
C VAL A 286 -5.04 10.13 -12.78
N PHE A 287 -3.83 10.62 -13.03
CA PHE A 287 -3.24 11.72 -12.25
C PHE A 287 -4.11 12.98 -12.30
N VAL A 288 -4.51 13.42 -13.50
CA VAL A 288 -5.36 14.60 -13.65
C VAL A 288 -6.71 14.42 -12.95
N HIS A 289 -7.33 13.24 -13.06
CA HIS A 289 -8.57 12.93 -12.35
C HIS A 289 -8.40 13.11 -10.83
N LEU A 290 -7.31 12.61 -10.25
CA LEU A 290 -7.03 12.76 -8.82
C LEU A 290 -6.88 14.23 -8.40
N VAL A 291 -6.18 15.03 -9.20
CA VAL A 291 -6.06 16.48 -8.98
C VAL A 291 -7.43 17.14 -9.02
N ASP A 292 -8.20 16.91 -10.08
CA ASP A 292 -9.48 17.57 -10.33
C ASP A 292 -10.54 17.19 -9.31
N GLN A 293 -10.62 15.90 -8.94
CA GLN A 293 -11.65 15.42 -8.04
C GLN A 293 -11.35 15.66 -6.58
N TYR A 294 -10.10 15.68 -6.14
CA TYR A 294 -9.77 15.70 -4.70
C TYR A 294 -8.95 16.92 -4.26
N TYR A 295 -8.03 17.42 -5.08
CA TYR A 295 -7.23 18.59 -4.70
C TYR A 295 -7.91 19.92 -5.06
N LEU A 296 -8.64 19.98 -6.18
CA LEU A 296 -9.34 21.19 -6.63
C LEU A 296 -10.76 21.35 -6.08
N THR A 297 -11.20 20.44 -5.21
CA THR A 297 -12.52 20.45 -4.56
C THR A 297 -12.42 20.63 -3.04
N ASP A 298 -11.29 21.15 -2.56
CA ASP A 298 -11.01 21.45 -1.15
C ASP A 298 -11.10 20.24 -0.19
N GLN A 299 -11.04 19.01 -0.71
CA GLN A 299 -11.06 17.80 0.13
C GLN A 299 -9.69 17.52 0.76
N ALA A 300 -8.59 17.91 0.12
CA ALA A 300 -7.24 17.75 0.63
C ALA A 300 -6.86 18.87 1.61
N THR A 301 -7.52 18.92 2.78
CA THR A 301 -7.36 19.98 3.80
C THR A 301 -5.94 20.14 4.35
N TRP A 302 -5.11 19.11 4.23
CA TRP A 302 -3.71 19.09 4.64
C TRP A 302 -2.75 19.65 3.59
N ALA A 303 -3.20 19.86 2.34
CA ALA A 303 -2.32 20.23 1.24
C ALA A 303 -2.05 21.73 1.26
N ASP A 304 -0.78 22.09 1.16
CA ASP A 304 -0.36 23.49 1.06
C ASP A 304 -0.91 24.12 -0.25
N PRO A 305 -1.45 25.35 -0.22
CA PRO A 305 -1.96 26.02 -1.41
C PRO A 305 -0.95 26.12 -2.57
N GLU A 306 0.35 26.24 -2.28
CA GLU A 306 1.41 26.23 -3.30
C GLU A 306 1.52 24.85 -3.97
N VAL A 307 1.37 23.76 -3.20
CA VAL A 307 1.34 22.40 -3.72
C VAL A 307 0.11 22.21 -4.60
N ILE A 308 -1.07 22.65 -4.15
CA ILE A 308 -2.31 22.60 -4.95
C ILE A 308 -2.13 23.36 -6.27
N LYS A 309 -1.53 24.55 -6.25
CA LYS A 309 -1.26 25.34 -7.45
C LYS A 309 -0.31 24.63 -8.43
N LYS A 310 0.74 23.96 -7.92
CA LYS A 310 1.66 23.16 -8.75
C LYS A 310 0.93 21.98 -9.41
N LEU A 311 0.13 21.24 -8.64
CA LEU A 311 -0.69 20.14 -9.15
C LEU A 311 -1.69 20.64 -10.22
N GLN A 312 -2.37 21.76 -9.95
CA GLN A 312 -3.30 22.38 -10.89
C GLN A 312 -2.62 22.75 -12.22
N SER A 313 -1.47 23.43 -12.14
CA SER A 313 -0.69 23.83 -13.32
C SER A 313 -0.21 22.61 -14.11
N ARG A 314 0.25 21.57 -13.41
CA ARG A 314 0.68 20.32 -14.03
C ARG A 314 -0.49 19.64 -14.75
N ALA A 315 -1.62 19.46 -14.07
CA ALA A 315 -2.82 18.87 -14.65
C ALA A 315 -3.31 19.66 -15.87
N ALA A 316 -3.29 20.99 -15.80
CA ALA A 316 -3.66 21.85 -16.93
C ALA A 316 -2.75 21.68 -18.16
N SER A 317 -1.45 21.45 -17.97
CA SER A 317 -0.53 21.18 -19.08
C SER A 317 -0.73 19.80 -19.74
N ILE A 318 -1.28 18.83 -19.00
CA ILE A 318 -1.48 17.45 -19.47
C ILE A 318 -2.81 17.31 -20.23
N ARG A 319 -3.92 17.88 -19.71
CA ARG A 319 -5.28 17.71 -20.26
C ARG A 319 -5.40 17.84 -21.79
N PRO A 320 -4.75 18.81 -22.46
CA PRO A 320 -4.88 18.95 -23.91
C PRO A 320 -4.32 17.76 -24.70
N ASN A 321 -3.43 16.98 -24.09
CA ASN A 321 -2.68 15.90 -24.74
C ASN A 321 -3.19 14.50 -24.40
N PHE A 322 -4.37 14.37 -23.78
CA PHE A 322 -4.94 13.06 -23.47
C PHE A 322 -5.14 12.22 -24.71
N ILE A 323 -4.89 10.92 -24.57
CA ILE A 323 -5.17 9.93 -25.60
C ILE A 323 -6.66 9.95 -25.94
N GLY A 324 -6.96 10.02 -27.23
CA GLY A 324 -8.32 10.14 -27.77
C GLY A 324 -8.79 11.59 -27.98
N ASN A 325 -8.10 12.59 -27.41
CA ASN A 325 -8.34 13.98 -27.77
C ASN A 325 -7.68 14.33 -29.10
N ALA A 326 -8.24 15.32 -29.78
CA ALA A 326 -7.57 15.96 -30.90
C ALA A 326 -6.32 16.70 -30.39
N ALA A 327 -5.17 16.47 -31.04
CA ALA A 327 -3.93 17.14 -30.69
C ALA A 327 -4.09 18.68 -30.75
N PRO A 328 -3.56 19.46 -29.80
CA PRO A 328 -3.70 20.91 -29.84
C PRO A 328 -3.19 21.50 -31.15
N ALA A 329 -3.98 22.38 -31.78
CA ALA A 329 -3.55 23.07 -32.98
C ALA A 329 -2.40 24.02 -32.65
N PHE A 330 -1.35 23.98 -33.46
CA PHE A 330 -0.23 24.92 -33.39
C PHE A 330 0.30 25.25 -34.78
N THR A 331 1.02 26.38 -34.87
CA THR A 331 1.74 26.83 -36.05
C THR A 331 3.21 26.94 -35.69
N LEU A 332 4.08 26.46 -36.58
CA LEU A 332 5.54 26.54 -36.48
C LEU A 332 6.09 27.29 -37.69
N GLN A 333 7.28 27.85 -37.57
CA GLN A 333 8.01 28.41 -38.69
C GLN A 333 9.22 27.53 -39.01
N ASP A 334 9.45 27.28 -40.30
CA ASP A 334 10.69 26.65 -40.75
C ASP A 334 11.87 27.65 -40.73
N THR A 335 13.04 27.18 -41.14
CA THR A 335 14.26 28.00 -41.21
C THR A 335 14.22 29.11 -42.26
N LEU A 336 13.21 29.10 -43.15
CA LEU A 336 12.97 30.11 -44.17
C LEU A 336 11.85 31.10 -43.77
N GLY A 337 11.26 30.93 -42.58
CA GLY A 337 10.15 31.74 -42.09
C GLY A 337 8.79 31.35 -42.68
N THR A 338 8.68 30.18 -43.31
CA THR A 338 7.41 29.65 -43.82
C THR A 338 6.61 29.06 -42.68
N ASP A 339 5.35 29.47 -42.54
CA ASP A 339 4.42 28.93 -41.56
C ASP A 339 3.96 27.51 -41.95
N TYR A 340 4.02 26.59 -40.99
CA TYR A 340 3.49 25.24 -41.06
C TYR A 340 2.49 25.01 -39.93
N ARG A 341 1.27 24.56 -40.26
CA ARG A 341 0.24 24.23 -39.27
C ARG A 341 0.08 22.72 -39.17
N LEU A 342 -0.10 22.22 -37.95
CA LEU A 342 -0.30 20.78 -37.72
C LEU A 342 -1.39 20.19 -38.62
N TYR A 343 -2.53 20.87 -38.70
CA TYR A 343 -3.72 20.39 -39.40
C TYR A 343 -3.68 20.60 -40.93
N ASP A 344 -2.65 21.24 -41.47
CA ASP A 344 -2.47 21.35 -42.92
C ASP A 344 -1.83 20.08 -43.52
N ILE A 345 -1.23 19.22 -42.67
CA ILE A 345 -0.61 17.96 -43.08
C ILE A 345 -1.66 16.98 -43.60
N GLN A 346 -1.53 16.58 -44.87
CA GLN A 346 -2.42 15.63 -45.53
C GLN A 346 -1.87 14.20 -45.42
N ALA A 347 -2.17 13.53 -44.30
CA ALA A 347 -1.81 12.12 -44.08
C ALA A 347 -2.81 11.45 -43.13
N ARG A 348 -3.02 10.14 -43.26
CA ARG A 348 -3.86 9.37 -42.33
C ARG A 348 -3.29 9.35 -40.91
N TYR A 349 -1.97 9.33 -40.78
CA TYR A 349 -1.29 9.40 -39.49
C TYR A 349 -0.17 10.45 -39.53
N THR A 350 0.03 11.14 -38.42
CA THR A 350 1.13 12.10 -38.26
C THR A 350 1.88 11.79 -36.97
N VAL A 351 3.20 11.64 -37.06
CA VAL A 351 4.11 11.49 -35.92
C VAL A 351 4.66 12.87 -35.57
N LEU A 352 4.40 13.34 -34.36
CA LEU A 352 5.05 14.53 -33.80
C LEU A 352 6.32 14.12 -33.08
N TYR A 353 7.46 14.56 -33.58
CA TYR A 353 8.77 14.22 -33.03
C TYR A 353 9.45 15.47 -32.46
N PHE A 354 9.33 15.67 -31.15
CA PHE A 354 10.04 16.73 -30.44
C PHE A 354 11.47 16.30 -30.14
N TYR A 355 12.45 17.10 -30.55
CA TYR A 355 13.86 16.77 -30.37
C TYR A 355 14.69 17.99 -29.98
N ASP A 356 15.89 17.70 -29.49
CA ASP A 356 16.94 18.67 -29.21
C ASP A 356 18.24 18.13 -29.85
N PRO A 357 18.93 18.91 -30.71
CA PRO A 357 20.17 18.46 -31.37
C PRO A 357 21.28 18.04 -30.41
N ASP A 358 21.30 18.58 -29.19
CA ASP A 358 22.29 18.31 -28.16
C ASP A 358 21.89 17.17 -27.22
N CYS A 359 20.65 16.69 -27.29
CA CYS A 359 20.17 15.55 -26.50
C CYS A 359 20.76 14.22 -26.99
N GLY A 360 21.46 13.51 -26.10
CA GLY A 360 22.09 12.22 -26.40
C GLY A 360 21.10 11.15 -26.89
N HIS A 361 19.88 11.11 -26.35
CA HIS A 361 18.84 10.18 -26.83
C HIS A 361 18.31 10.55 -28.22
N CYS A 362 18.18 11.84 -28.52
CA CYS A 362 17.74 12.31 -29.84
C CYS A 362 18.77 11.95 -30.93
N LYS A 363 20.07 11.97 -30.61
CA LYS A 363 21.14 11.55 -31.53
C LYS A 363 21.06 10.08 -31.96
N THR A 364 20.42 9.23 -31.14
CA THR A 364 20.15 7.82 -31.49
C THR A 364 18.78 7.66 -32.16
N ALA A 365 17.73 8.27 -31.62
CA ALA A 365 16.36 8.08 -32.12
C ALA A 365 16.10 8.78 -33.48
N THR A 366 16.76 9.92 -33.76
CA THR A 366 16.53 10.65 -35.01
C THR A 366 17.00 9.86 -36.24
N PRO A 367 18.22 9.28 -36.26
CA PRO A 367 18.63 8.39 -37.35
C PRO A 367 17.69 7.20 -37.57
N GLU A 368 17.27 6.52 -36.49
CA GLU A 368 16.34 5.38 -36.59
C GLU A 368 15.00 5.78 -37.22
N LEU A 369 14.44 6.93 -36.82
CA LEU A 369 13.22 7.46 -37.40
C LEU A 369 13.39 7.84 -38.88
N TYR A 370 14.55 8.44 -39.21
CA TYR A 370 14.88 8.80 -40.59
C TYR A 370 15.01 7.57 -41.50
N GLU A 371 15.67 6.51 -41.02
CA GLU A 371 15.79 5.23 -41.73
C GLU A 371 14.44 4.55 -41.92
N ALA A 372 13.54 4.64 -40.92
CA ALA A 372 12.19 4.07 -41.00
C ALA A 372 11.21 4.89 -41.85
N TYR A 373 11.49 6.18 -42.10
CA TYR A 373 10.56 7.10 -42.74
C TYR A 373 10.08 6.66 -44.14
N PRO A 374 10.93 6.16 -45.06
CA PRO A 374 10.47 5.68 -46.36
C PRO A 374 9.37 4.62 -46.24
N ASP A 375 9.52 3.66 -45.32
CA ASP A 375 8.53 2.61 -45.06
C ASP A 375 7.26 3.17 -44.42
N LEU A 376 7.38 4.10 -43.47
CA LEU A 376 6.25 4.80 -42.86
C LEU A 376 5.44 5.57 -43.92
N LYS A 377 6.12 6.21 -44.87
CA LYS A 377 5.49 6.98 -45.94
C LYS A 377 4.65 6.09 -46.86
N THR A 378 5.06 4.83 -47.12
CA THR A 378 4.24 3.85 -47.87
C THR A 378 2.92 3.51 -47.17
N LYS A 379 2.81 3.77 -45.85
CA LYS A 379 1.64 3.51 -45.01
C LYS A 379 0.84 4.79 -44.70
N ASP A 380 1.07 5.86 -45.45
CA ASP A 380 0.40 7.16 -45.29
C ASP A 380 0.62 7.78 -43.91
N VAL A 381 1.86 7.68 -43.43
CA VAL A 381 2.36 8.33 -42.21
C VAL A 381 3.26 9.49 -42.59
N GLU A 382 3.02 10.66 -42.02
CA GLU A 382 3.89 11.83 -42.11
C GLU A 382 4.63 12.07 -40.79
N VAL A 383 5.81 12.68 -40.83
CA VAL A 383 6.59 13.05 -39.64
C VAL A 383 6.77 14.56 -39.60
N LEU A 384 6.33 15.19 -38.51
CA LEU A 384 6.63 16.58 -38.19
C LEU A 384 7.67 16.61 -37.06
N ALA A 385 8.92 16.88 -37.40
CA ALA A 385 10.01 17.02 -36.44
C ALA A 385 10.11 18.47 -35.94
N ILE A 386 10.14 18.65 -34.63
CA ILE A 386 10.06 19.95 -33.96
C ILE A 386 11.29 20.09 -33.06
N CYS A 387 12.19 21.01 -33.42
CA CYS A 387 13.32 21.37 -32.58
C CYS A 387 12.85 22.19 -31.38
N THR A 388 13.16 21.73 -30.18
CA THR A 388 12.77 22.38 -28.92
C THR A 388 13.80 23.39 -28.42
N THR A 389 14.99 23.41 -29.04
CA THR A 389 16.04 24.40 -28.83
C THR A 389 15.86 25.50 -29.88
N THR A 390 15.52 26.70 -29.41
CA THR A 390 15.44 27.94 -30.21
C THR A 390 16.39 28.98 -29.67
#